data_AF-E2NKS2-F1
#
_entry.id   AF-E2NKS2-F1
#
_cell.length_a   1.000
_cell.length_b   1.000
_cell.length_c   1.000
_cell.angle_alpha   90.00
_cell.angle_beta   90.00
_cell.angle_gamma   90.00
#
_symmetry.space_group_name_H-M   'P 1'
#
loop_
_entity.id
_entity.type
_entity.pdbx_description
1 polymer ?
#
loop_
_entity_poly.entity_id
_entity_poly.type
_entity_poly.pdbx_seq_one_letter_code
_entity_poly.pdbx_strand_id
1 'polypeptide(L)' 'MAETIDIRELNERIERQSSFVTNLTAGMDQIIVGQKHLVESLLIGLLSDGHVLLEGVPGLAKT' A
#
# COMPACT_ATOMS: atom_id res chain seq x y z
N MET A 1 2.48 1.87 34.05
CA MET A 1 3.90 1.66 33.70
C MET A 1 3.98 1.78 32.20
N ALA A 2 4.70 2.78 31.67
CA ALA A 2 4.86 2.91 30.22
C ALA A 2 5.79 1.79 29.75
N GLU A 3 5.28 0.87 28.93
CA GLU A 3 6.05 -0.17 28.29
C GLU A 3 7.09 0.50 27.38
N THR A 4 8.38 0.37 27.70
CA THR A 4 9.45 0.88 26.84
C THR A 4 9.55 -0.03 25.62
N ILE A 5 8.90 0.37 24.53
CA ILE A 5 8.93 -0.35 23.26
C ILE A 5 10.34 -0.19 22.65
N ASP A 6 11.07 -1.29 22.44
CA ASP A 6 12.32 -1.27 21.67
C ASP A 6 11.99 -1.04 20.19
N ILE A 7 12.48 0.08 19.64
CA ILE A 7 12.26 0.49 18.26
C ILE A 7 12.71 -0.58 17.26
N ARG A 8 13.78 -1.34 17.58
CA ARG A 8 14.30 -2.39 16.70
C ARG A 8 13.32 -3.56 16.60
N GLU A 9 12.84 -4.04 17.74
CA GLU A 9 11.84 -5.12 17.78
C GLU A 9 10.53 -4.69 17.09
N LEU A 10 10.11 -3.45 17.28
CA LEU A 10 8.94 -2.90 16.59
C LEU A 10 9.13 -2.91 15.06
N ASN A 11 10.27 -2.46 14.57
CA ASN A 11 10.56 -2.45 13.13
C ASN A 11 10.59 -3.88 12.55
N GLU A 12 11.20 -4.84 13.25
CA GLU A 12 11.20 -6.24 12.81
C GLU A 12 9.79 -6.83 12.71
N ARG A 13 8.91 -6.48 13.67
CA ARG A 13 7.50 -6.89 13.64
C ARG A 13 6.76 -6.25 12.46
N ILE A 14 6.96 -4.95 12.25
CA ILE A 14 6.35 -4.22 11.12
C ILE A 14 6.76 -4.86 9.80
N GLU A 15 8.05 -5.06 9.55
CA GLU A 15 8.57 -5.67 8.31
C GLU A 15 7.99 -7.07 8.05
N ARG A 16 7.93 -7.91 9.10
CA ARG A 16 7.36 -9.25 8.97
C ARG A 16 5.88 -9.21 8.58
N GLN A 17 5.12 -8.31 9.20
CA GLN A 17 3.68 -8.19 8.97
C GLN A 17 3.34 -7.43 7.67
N SER A 18 4.18 -6.50 7.22
CA SER A 18 3.95 -5.70 6.01
C SER A 18 4.48 -6.35 4.72
N SER A 19 5.24 -7.45 4.82
CA SER A 19 5.84 -8.16 3.68
C SER A 19 4.88 -8.48 2.53
N PHE A 20 3.60 -8.72 2.81
CA PHE A 20 2.58 -8.99 1.78
C PHE A 20 2.33 -7.77 0.87
N VAL A 21 2.47 -6.55 1.39
CA VAL A 21 2.28 -5.30 0.63
C VAL A 21 3.30 -5.25 -0.51
N THR A 22 4.56 -5.57 -0.22
CA THR A 22 5.63 -5.62 -1.23
C THR A 22 5.30 -6.61 -2.35
N ASN A 23 4.85 -7.82 -1.99
CA ASN A 23 4.50 -8.85 -2.97
C ASN A 23 3.29 -8.45 -3.83
N LEU A 24 2.28 -7.82 -3.21
CA LEU A 24 1.09 -7.35 -3.91
C LEU A 24 1.43 -6.23 -4.90
N THR A 25 2.18 -5.22 -4.46
CA THR A 25 2.61 -4.11 -5.33
C THR A 25 3.47 -4.61 -6.48
N ALA A 26 4.39 -5.55 -6.24
CA ALA A 26 5.22 -6.14 -7.29
C ALA A 26 4.39 -6.88 -8.36
N GLY A 27 3.30 -7.54 -7.97
CA GLY A 27 2.36 -8.16 -8.91
C GLY A 27 1.58 -7.13 -9.72
N MET A 28 1.15 -6.03 -9.08
CA MET A 28 0.43 -4.94 -9.75
C MET A 28 1.30 -4.20 -10.77
N ASP A 29 2.58 -4.00 -10.47
CA ASP A 29 3.56 -3.35 -11.35
C ASP A 29 3.76 -4.09 -12.70
N GLN A 30 3.40 -5.38 -12.79
CA GLN A 30 3.48 -6.15 -14.05
C GLN A 30 2.40 -5.73 -15.07
N ILE A 31 1.28 -5.19 -14.60
CA ILE A 31 0.11 -4.86 -15.43
C ILE A 31 -0.11 -3.35 -15.48
N ILE A 32 0.15 -2.66 -14.36
CA ILE A 32 -0.13 -1.24 -14.18
C ILE A 32 1.18 -0.45 -14.32
N VAL A 33 1.38 0.16 -15.49
CA VAL A 33 2.60 0.93 -15.77
C VAL A 33 2.39 2.41 -15.44
N GLY A 34 3.33 3.01 -14.69
CA GLY A 34 3.37 4.46 -14.47
C GLY A 34 2.39 5.01 -13.42
N GLN A 35 1.58 4.15 -12.77
CA GLN A 35 0.54 4.57 -11.82
C GLN A 35 0.85 4.16 -10.37
N LYS A 36 2.10 4.27 -9.91
CA LYS A 36 2.51 3.87 -8.54
C LYS A 36 1.68 4.56 -7.45
N HIS A 37 1.49 5.87 -7.56
CA HIS A 37 0.75 6.65 -6.57
C HIS A 37 -0.72 6.23 -6.46
N LEU A 38 -1.34 5.86 -7.58
CA LEU A 38 -2.71 5.35 -7.60
C LEU A 38 -2.80 4.01 -6.87
N VAL A 39 -1.88 3.09 -7.16
CA VAL A 39 -1.80 1.77 -6.52
C VAL A 39 -1.62 1.91 -5.01
N GLU A 40 -0.69 2.76 -4.56
CA GLU A 40 -0.48 3.04 -3.14
C GLU A 40 -1.74 3.59 -2.46
N SER A 41 -2.41 4.55 -3.09
CA SER A 41 -3.64 5.15 -2.55
C SER A 41 -4.78 4.15 -2.44
N LEU A 42 -4.91 3.23 -3.41
CA LEU A 42 -5.90 2.15 -3.38
C LEU A 42 -5.62 1.15 -2.26
N LEU A 43 -4.35 0.77 -2.06
CA LEU A 43 -3.95 -0.12 -0.97
C LEU A 43 -4.19 0.52 0.40
N ILE A 44 -3.87 1.80 0.56
CA ILE A 44 -4.17 2.55 1.79
C ILE A 44 -5.67 2.56 2.06
N GLY A 45 -6.49 2.91 1.07
CA GLY A 45 -7.95 2.90 1.20
C GLY A 45 -8.47 1.54 1.60
N LEU A 46 -8.05 0.47 0.92
CA LEU A 46 -8.46 -0.90 1.20
C LEU A 46 -8.09 -1.36 2.62
N LEU A 47 -6.86 -1.10 3.07
CA LEU A 47 -6.35 -1.58 4.35
C LEU A 47 -6.85 -0.75 5.55
N SER A 48 -7.27 0.50 5.30
CA SER A 48 -7.79 1.40 6.34
C SER A 48 -9.31 1.46 6.43
N ASP A 49 -10.02 0.64 5.63
CA ASP A 49 -11.48 0.73 5.45
C ASP A 49 -11.92 2.15 4.99
N GLY A 50 -11.07 2.76 4.16
CA GLY A 50 -11.29 4.08 3.59
C GLY A 50 -11.97 4.02 2.23
N HIS A 51 -12.48 5.17 1.78
CA HIS A 51 -13.10 5.31 0.46
C HIS A 51 -12.17 6.07 -0.48
N VAL A 52 -12.09 5.61 -1.73
CA VAL A 52 -11.30 6.25 -2.78
C VAL A 52 -12.22 6.66 -3.93
N LEU A 53 -12.13 7.93 -4.33
CA LEU A 53 -12.76 8.42 -5.56
C LEU A 53 -11.69 8.45 -6.68
N LEU A 54 -11.95 7.72 -7.76
CA LEU A 54 -11.05 7.65 -8.91
C LEU A 54 -11.48 8.62 -10.01
N GLU A 55 -10.86 9.81 -10.04
CA GLU A 55 -11.08 10.80 -11.10
C GLU A 55 -9.91 10.84 -12.09
N GLY A 56 -10.19 11.21 -13.35
CA GLY A 56 -9.16 11.39 -14.38
C GLY A 56 -9.76 11.50 -15.78
N VAL A 57 -8.93 11.85 -16.76
CA VAL A 57 -9.36 11.93 -18.17
C VAL A 57 -9.39 10.56 -18.84
N PRO A 58 -10.16 10.36 -19.94
CA PRO A 58 -10.22 9.09 -20.67
C PRO A 58 -8.83 8.63 -21.13
N GLY A 59 -8.56 7.32 -21.07
CA GLY A 59 -7.31 6.72 -21.60
C GLY A 59 -6.13 6.58 -20.62
N LEU A 60 -6.30 6.87 -19.34
CA LEU A 60 -5.24 6.76 -18.30
C LEU A 60 -5.25 5.43 -17.52
N ALA A 61 -5.61 4.32 -18.17
CA ALA A 61 -5.67 2.98 -17.55
C ALA A 61 -6.60 2.90 -16.31
N LYS A 62 -7.77 3.57 -16.37
CA LYS A 62 -8.81 3.52 -15.31
C LYS A 62 -9.84 2.39 -15.49
N THR A 63 -9.58 1.46 -16.40
CA THR A 63 -10.37 0.24 -16.68
C THR A 63 -9.41 -0.90 -16.91
#